data_AF-A0A950G143-F1
#
_entry.id   AF-A0A950G143-F1
#
_cell.length_a   1.000
_cell.length_b   1.000
_cell.length_c   1.000
_cell.angle_alpha   90.00
_cell.angle_beta   90.00
_cell.angle_gamma   90.00
#
_symmetry.space_group_name_H-M   'P 1'
#
loop_
_entity.id
_entity.type
_entity.pdbx_description
1 polymer ?
#
loop_
_entity_poly.entity_id
_entity_poly.type
_entity_poly.pdbx_seq_one_letter_code
_entity_poly.pdbx_strand_id
1 'polypeptide(L)'
;MQDELFESPAAVPAAALPAPAPRRRRAPGGVQPQPPEPGDIALAAALPPLLRLGGSTWSYPGWAGLVWDREYPAQRLSREGLPAYAQHPLLSAVCIDRSFYQPLGATEYGRYAAQVGEAFRFTIKAPSLVADAQIRNEEGRGREPNPAFLDPQLAAREFIEPALAGLGPKAGALVFQLSPLAPAQLARMDEQFERLDAMLAALPSPTALRKAAPDAVIAVEVRDTAWLQPRLVEILRRHGATYCLGLHPKLPAIDAQLWLLRALWPGPLVCRWNLHPTMGPYGYEEAERRYSPFDRLLDPDPATRRVLARVIRGTTGAGQCAFVTISNHAEGCAPLSIRELARELAG
;
A
#
# COMPACT_ATOMS: atom_id res chain seq x y z
N MET A 1 16.39 -22.65 -30.02
CA MET A 1 15.54 -23.23 -31.09
C MET A 1 14.21 -23.51 -30.43
N GLN A 2 13.21 -22.64 -30.68
CA GLN A 2 12.08 -22.94 -31.57
C GLN A 2 11.19 -24.03 -30.95
N ASP A 3 9.87 -23.95 -30.86
CA ASP A 3 8.87 -23.00 -31.31
C ASP A 3 7.54 -23.49 -30.70
N GLU A 4 6.54 -22.61 -30.68
CA GLU A 4 5.10 -22.90 -30.75
C GLU A 4 4.38 -23.67 -29.63
N LEU A 5 3.37 -23.01 -29.04
CA LEU A 5 1.99 -23.51 -28.89
C LEU A 5 1.09 -22.39 -28.36
N PHE A 6 0.72 -21.48 -29.27
CA PHE A 6 -0.49 -20.65 -29.15
C PHE A 6 -1.45 -21.13 -30.25
N GLU A 7 -2.65 -21.56 -29.89
CA GLU A 7 -3.79 -21.64 -30.79
C GLU A 7 -4.89 -20.67 -30.33
N SER A 8 -5.43 -19.94 -31.30
CA SER A 8 -6.44 -18.89 -31.17
C SER A 8 -7.87 -19.45 -31.18
N PRO A 9 -8.87 -18.70 -30.66
CA PRO A 9 -10.25 -18.81 -31.13
C PRO A 9 -10.66 -17.64 -32.03
N ALA A 10 -11.66 -17.93 -32.88
CA ALA A 10 -12.01 -17.25 -34.13
C ALA A 10 -12.82 -15.93 -34.02
N ALA A 11 -12.88 -15.29 -35.19
CA ALA A 11 -13.34 -13.95 -35.57
C ALA A 11 -14.77 -13.50 -35.20
N VAL A 12 -14.90 -12.19 -34.98
CA VAL A 12 -16.15 -11.38 -35.00
C VAL A 12 -16.02 -10.36 -36.16
N PRO A 13 -17.08 -10.04 -36.95
CA PRO A 13 -16.91 -9.42 -38.27
C PRO A 13 -16.50 -7.95 -38.22
N ALA A 14 -15.71 -7.56 -39.24
CA ALA A 14 -15.04 -6.28 -39.36
C ALA A 14 -15.99 -5.13 -39.72
N ALA A 15 -16.00 -4.07 -38.90
CA ALA A 15 -16.39 -2.73 -39.32
C ALA A 15 -15.14 -1.96 -39.77
N ALA A 16 -15.22 -1.30 -40.91
CA ALA A 16 -14.09 -0.62 -41.57
C ALA A 16 -13.45 0.45 -40.68
N LEU A 17 -12.13 0.34 -40.47
CA LEU A 17 -11.32 1.30 -39.71
C LEU A 17 -11.03 2.56 -40.55
N PRO A 18 -11.18 3.78 -39.99
CA PRO A 18 -10.71 5.00 -40.65
C PRO A 18 -9.18 5.07 -40.67
N ALA A 19 -8.64 5.76 -41.69
CA ALA A 19 -7.21 5.87 -41.98
C ALA A 19 -6.36 6.40 -40.81
N PRO A 20 -5.09 5.98 -40.66
CA PRO A 20 -4.26 6.35 -39.52
C PRO A 20 -3.89 7.85 -39.56
N ALA A 21 -4.20 8.55 -38.47
CA ALA A 21 -3.75 9.90 -38.21
C ALA A 21 -2.20 9.96 -38.10
N PRO A 22 -1.56 11.09 -38.47
CA PRO A 22 -0.10 11.19 -38.49
C PRO A 22 0.49 11.00 -37.08
N ARG A 23 1.46 10.09 -36.98
CA ARG A 23 2.21 9.81 -35.74
C ARG A 23 2.87 11.09 -35.23
N ARG A 24 2.38 11.64 -34.12
CA ARG A 24 3.08 12.68 -33.35
C ARG A 24 4.47 12.16 -32.95
N ARG A 25 5.52 12.94 -33.27
CA ARG A 25 6.92 12.67 -32.91
C ARG A 25 7.01 12.38 -31.40
N ARG A 26 7.63 11.25 -31.02
CA ARG A 26 7.97 10.93 -29.63
C ARG A 26 8.89 12.02 -29.09
N ALA A 27 8.44 12.78 -28.10
CA ALA A 27 9.31 13.67 -27.35
C ALA A 27 10.36 12.82 -26.59
N PRO A 28 11.65 13.17 -26.67
CA PRO A 28 12.68 12.53 -25.87
C PRO A 28 12.52 13.00 -24.43
N GLY A 29 12.05 12.12 -23.54
CA GLY A 29 11.88 12.44 -22.12
C GLY A 29 11.19 11.31 -21.36
N GLY A 30 11.63 11.08 -20.13
CA GLY A 30 10.95 10.21 -19.16
C GLY A 30 9.57 10.75 -18.77
N VAL A 31 8.92 10.12 -17.81
CA VAL A 31 7.67 10.63 -17.22
C VAL A 31 7.96 11.98 -16.55
N GLN A 32 7.21 13.02 -16.92
CA GLN A 32 7.36 14.35 -16.32
C GLN A 32 6.28 14.56 -15.25
N PRO A 33 6.62 15.24 -14.15
CA PRO A 33 5.67 15.58 -13.11
C PRO A 33 4.69 16.66 -13.60
N GLN A 34 3.45 16.59 -13.14
CA GLN A 34 2.53 17.72 -13.23
C GLN A 34 3.07 18.87 -12.37
N PRO A 35 3.15 20.11 -12.90
CA PRO A 35 3.51 21.27 -12.08
C PRO A 35 2.54 21.42 -10.89
N PRO A 36 3.04 21.57 -9.66
CA PRO A 36 2.19 21.62 -8.48
C PRO A 36 1.31 22.87 -8.48
N GLU A 37 0.04 22.70 -8.12
CA GLU A 37 -0.87 23.82 -7.92
C GLU A 37 -0.50 24.60 -6.65
N PRO A 38 -0.66 25.94 -6.61
CA PRO A 38 -0.39 26.72 -5.41
C PRO A 38 -1.13 26.22 -4.15
N GLY A 39 -2.35 25.69 -4.33
CA GLY A 39 -3.13 25.08 -3.26
C GLY A 39 -2.48 23.82 -2.67
N ASP A 40 -1.89 22.96 -3.50
CA ASP A 40 -1.21 21.75 -3.02
C ASP A 40 0.08 22.08 -2.27
N ILE A 41 0.80 23.12 -2.70
CA ILE A 41 1.98 23.64 -1.99
C ILE A 41 1.58 24.17 -0.60
N ALA A 42 0.52 24.98 -0.53
CA ALA A 42 0.03 25.53 0.72
C ALA A 42 -0.45 24.43 1.68
N LEU A 43 -1.17 23.43 1.16
CA LEU A 43 -1.59 22.27 1.94
C LEU A 43 -0.37 21.50 2.47
N ALA A 44 0.60 21.18 1.61
CA ALA A 44 1.81 20.45 2.01
C ALA A 44 2.57 21.17 3.12
N ALA A 45 2.68 22.50 3.06
CA ALA A 45 3.32 23.30 4.10
C ALA A 45 2.58 23.28 5.45
N ALA A 46 1.27 23.04 5.45
CA ALA A 46 0.45 22.94 6.66
C ALA A 46 0.40 21.53 7.26
N LEU A 47 0.84 20.50 6.53
CA LEU A 47 0.81 19.12 7.00
C LEU A 47 1.85 18.85 8.10
N PRO A 48 1.57 17.96 9.07
CA PRO A 48 2.54 17.58 10.09
C PRO A 48 3.83 16.98 9.47
N PRO A 49 5.03 17.34 9.94
CA PRO A 49 6.29 16.89 9.36
C PRO A 49 6.56 15.39 9.52
N LEU A 50 5.83 14.71 10.42
CA LEU A 50 5.90 13.25 10.65
C LEU A 50 4.84 12.47 9.86
N LEU A 51 4.00 13.15 9.07
CA LEU A 51 3.01 12.52 8.20
C LEU A 51 3.64 12.15 6.85
N ARG A 52 3.35 10.95 6.38
CA ARG A 52 3.76 10.39 5.11
C ARG A 52 2.51 9.92 4.35
N LEU A 53 2.10 10.69 3.35
CA LEU A 53 0.92 10.40 2.51
C LEU A 53 1.37 9.84 1.16
N GLY A 54 0.64 8.85 0.67
CA GLY A 54 0.99 8.17 -0.57
C GLY A 54 -0.15 7.38 -1.21
N GLY A 55 0.10 6.95 -2.44
CA GLY A 55 -0.74 5.99 -3.13
C GLY A 55 -0.35 4.57 -2.76
N SER A 56 -1.28 3.62 -2.95
CA SER A 56 -0.98 2.19 -2.84
C SER A 56 -0.08 1.69 -4.00
N THR A 57 0.05 2.49 -5.06
CA THR A 57 1.02 2.36 -6.16
C THR A 57 1.11 3.70 -6.89
N TRP A 58 1.84 3.79 -8.01
CA TRP A 58 2.01 5.02 -8.80
C TRP A 58 1.83 4.84 -10.32
N SER A 59 1.26 3.73 -10.79
CA SER A 59 1.29 3.39 -12.22
C SER A 59 -0.01 3.66 -12.99
N TYR A 60 -0.83 4.63 -12.56
CA TYR A 60 -2.14 4.90 -13.16
C TYR A 60 -2.12 6.03 -14.21
N PRO A 61 -2.53 5.75 -15.47
CA PRO A 61 -2.63 6.76 -16.53
C PRO A 61 -3.61 7.90 -16.23
N GLY A 62 -4.73 7.61 -15.55
CA GLY A 62 -5.76 8.61 -15.23
C GLY A 62 -5.32 9.70 -14.26
N TRP A 63 -4.09 9.64 -13.73
CA TRP A 63 -3.51 10.73 -12.96
C TRP A 63 -2.82 11.81 -13.83
N ALA A 64 -2.99 11.76 -15.15
CA ALA A 64 -2.58 12.85 -16.03
C ALA A 64 -3.26 14.17 -15.62
N GLY A 65 -2.49 15.24 -15.52
CA GLY A 65 -2.95 16.54 -15.00
C GLY A 65 -3.05 16.60 -13.47
N LEU A 66 -2.84 15.48 -12.76
CA LEU A 66 -2.82 15.42 -11.29
C LEU A 66 -1.41 15.14 -10.76
N VAL A 67 -0.74 14.13 -11.32
CA VAL A 67 0.61 13.69 -10.92
C VAL A 67 1.58 13.74 -12.11
N TRP A 68 1.10 13.46 -13.33
CA TRP A 68 1.88 13.50 -14.57
C TRP A 68 1.46 14.68 -15.43
N ASP A 69 2.39 15.30 -16.16
CA ASP A 69 2.09 16.43 -17.06
C ASP A 69 1.11 16.08 -18.20
N ARG A 70 1.06 14.80 -18.57
CA ARG A 70 0.21 14.26 -19.63
C ARG A 70 -0.04 12.77 -19.41
N GLU A 71 -0.86 12.18 -20.27
CA GLU A 71 -1.10 10.74 -20.25
C GLU A 71 0.16 9.95 -20.65
N TYR A 72 0.45 8.92 -19.87
CA TYR A 72 1.49 7.93 -20.15
C TYR A 72 0.92 6.52 -20.01
N PRO A 73 1.39 5.55 -20.80
CA PRO A 73 1.01 4.15 -20.61
C PRO A 73 1.40 3.63 -19.23
N ALA A 74 0.55 2.82 -18.61
CA ALA A 74 0.77 2.27 -17.27
C ALA A 74 2.13 1.55 -17.12
N GLN A 75 2.55 0.82 -18.16
CA GLN A 75 3.85 0.14 -18.17
C GLN A 75 5.04 1.12 -18.09
N ARG A 76 4.94 2.28 -18.73
CA ARG A 76 5.96 3.33 -18.64
C ARG A 76 5.92 3.98 -17.25
N LEU A 77 4.74 4.29 -16.72
CA LEU A 77 4.60 4.84 -15.37
C LEU A 77 5.17 3.92 -14.28
N SER A 78 4.92 2.62 -14.38
CA SER A 78 5.47 1.62 -13.46
C SER A 78 7.01 1.62 -13.42
N ARG A 79 7.66 1.83 -14.57
CA ARG A 79 9.13 1.77 -14.70
C ARG A 79 9.82 3.11 -14.46
N GLU A 80 9.22 4.20 -14.90
CA GLU A 80 9.86 5.52 -15.01
C GLU A 80 9.12 6.62 -14.24
N GLY A 81 7.95 6.34 -13.65
CA GLY A 81 7.07 7.33 -13.04
C GLY A 81 7.43 7.74 -11.62
N LEU A 82 8.16 6.92 -10.86
CA LEU A 82 8.44 7.19 -9.45
C LEU A 82 9.20 8.52 -9.22
N PRO A 83 10.19 8.93 -10.03
CA PRO A 83 10.85 10.24 -9.87
C PRO A 83 9.90 11.43 -10.07
N ALA A 84 8.90 11.31 -10.95
CA ALA A 84 7.87 12.34 -11.14
C ALA A 84 6.84 12.31 -10.00
N TYR A 85 6.46 11.11 -9.54
CA TYR A 85 5.54 10.90 -8.43
C TYR A 85 6.01 11.61 -7.16
N ALA A 86 7.29 11.41 -6.83
CA ALA A 86 7.92 11.95 -5.62
C ALA A 86 8.14 13.47 -5.66
N GLN A 87 7.82 14.15 -6.76
CA GLN A 87 7.85 15.62 -6.85
C GLN A 87 6.51 16.26 -6.48
N HIS A 88 5.43 15.49 -6.38
CA HIS A 88 4.14 16.03 -5.99
C HIS A 88 4.16 16.43 -4.49
N PRO A 89 3.81 17.68 -4.10
CA PRO A 89 4.01 18.19 -2.74
C PRO A 89 3.34 17.37 -1.63
N LEU A 90 2.17 16.79 -1.94
CA LEU A 90 1.41 15.96 -0.99
C LEU A 90 1.83 14.48 -0.95
N LEU A 91 2.76 14.04 -1.81
CA LEU A 91 3.13 12.62 -1.95
C LEU A 91 4.53 12.39 -1.41
N SER A 92 4.63 12.16 -0.11
CA SER A 92 5.89 11.90 0.61
C SER A 92 6.09 10.41 0.93
N ALA A 93 5.18 9.55 0.48
CA ALA A 93 5.32 8.11 0.53
C ALA A 93 4.65 7.39 -0.65
N VAL A 94 4.95 6.11 -0.82
CA VAL A 94 4.21 5.22 -1.72
C VAL A 94 4.28 3.79 -1.21
N CYS A 95 3.26 2.99 -1.51
CA CYS A 95 3.31 1.55 -1.29
C CYS A 95 3.98 0.81 -2.46
N ILE A 96 4.84 -0.16 -2.14
CA ILE A 96 5.36 -1.16 -3.07
C ILE A 96 4.60 -2.46 -2.79
N ASP A 97 3.65 -2.78 -3.68
CA ASP A 97 2.83 -3.99 -3.59
C ASP A 97 3.32 -5.13 -4.48
N ARG A 98 4.20 -4.86 -5.47
CA ARG A 98 4.70 -5.92 -6.37
C ARG A 98 5.51 -7.01 -5.65
N SER A 99 6.10 -6.67 -4.50
CA SER A 99 6.80 -7.61 -3.62
C SER A 99 5.90 -8.74 -3.12
N PHE A 100 4.59 -8.53 -3.13
CA PHE A 100 3.60 -9.54 -2.79
C PHE A 100 3.66 -10.77 -3.71
N TYR A 101 3.83 -10.55 -5.02
CA TYR A 101 3.85 -11.63 -6.02
C TYR A 101 5.24 -12.22 -6.19
N GLN A 102 6.28 -11.41 -6.02
CA GLN A 102 7.67 -11.84 -6.13
C GLN A 102 8.52 -11.07 -5.11
N PRO A 103 9.17 -11.75 -4.13
CA PRO A 103 10.13 -11.13 -3.24
C PRO A 103 11.16 -10.30 -4.01
N LEU A 104 11.44 -9.09 -3.51
CA LEU A 104 12.42 -8.19 -4.11
C LEU A 104 13.74 -8.26 -3.36
N GLY A 105 14.85 -8.26 -4.10
CA GLY A 105 16.18 -8.21 -3.50
C GLY A 105 16.57 -6.79 -3.06
N ALA A 106 17.60 -6.69 -2.20
CA ALA A 106 18.13 -5.41 -1.72
C ALA A 106 18.54 -4.46 -2.86
N THR A 107 19.10 -4.98 -3.96
CA THR A 107 19.46 -4.16 -5.13
C THR A 107 18.23 -3.52 -5.80
N GLU A 108 17.10 -4.21 -5.88
CA GLU A 108 15.87 -3.65 -6.45
C GLU A 108 15.28 -2.56 -5.56
N TYR A 109 15.24 -2.80 -4.25
CA TYR A 109 14.89 -1.76 -3.28
C TYR A 109 15.82 -0.55 -3.36
N GLY A 110 17.13 -0.77 -3.49
CA GLY A 110 18.11 0.30 -3.70
C GLY A 110 17.83 1.15 -4.94
N ARG A 111 17.38 0.54 -6.04
CA ARG A 111 16.96 1.29 -7.24
C ARG A 111 15.72 2.15 -6.99
N TYR A 112 14.77 1.71 -6.17
CA TYR A 112 13.63 2.54 -5.78
C TYR A 112 14.07 3.69 -4.87
N ALA A 113 14.90 3.40 -3.87
CA ALA A 113 15.43 4.40 -2.95
C ALA A 113 16.21 5.51 -3.67
N ALA A 114 16.97 5.18 -4.72
CA ALA A 114 17.74 6.16 -5.49
C ALA A 114 16.89 7.13 -6.32
N GLN A 115 15.60 6.84 -6.54
CA GLN A 115 14.71 7.63 -7.40
C GLN A 115 13.98 8.76 -6.66
N VAL A 116 14.06 8.82 -5.33
CA VAL A 116 13.27 9.73 -4.49
C VAL A 116 14.15 10.50 -3.51
N GLY A 117 13.65 11.63 -3.00
CA GLY A 117 14.36 12.47 -2.03
C GLY A 117 14.56 11.80 -0.65
N GLU A 118 15.37 12.43 0.20
CA GLU A 118 15.74 11.90 1.53
C GLU A 118 14.57 11.82 2.51
N ALA A 119 13.58 12.71 2.39
CA ALA A 119 12.40 12.73 3.26
C ALA A 119 11.32 11.69 2.87
N PHE A 120 11.43 11.11 1.68
CA PHE A 120 10.44 10.18 1.15
C PHE A 120 10.53 8.83 1.87
N ARG A 121 9.37 8.19 2.12
CA ARG A 121 9.30 6.90 2.80
C ARG A 121 8.52 5.88 1.99
N PHE A 122 8.99 4.64 1.97
CA PHE A 122 8.25 3.55 1.34
C PHE A 122 7.43 2.79 2.37
N THR A 123 6.22 2.41 1.98
CA THR A 123 5.44 1.35 2.65
C THR A 123 5.58 0.08 1.82
N ILE A 124 5.95 -1.04 2.42
CA ILE A 124 6.27 -2.26 1.66
C ILE A 124 5.35 -3.34 2.17
N LYS A 125 4.65 -4.00 1.25
CA LYS A 125 3.83 -5.15 1.57
C LYS A 125 4.69 -6.41 1.55
N ALA A 126 4.57 -7.22 2.60
CA ALA A 126 5.24 -8.50 2.72
C ALA A 126 4.89 -9.42 1.52
N PRO A 127 5.83 -10.26 1.06
CA PRO A 127 5.56 -11.29 0.07
C PRO A 127 4.45 -12.25 0.48
N SER A 128 3.65 -12.69 -0.50
CA SER A 128 2.61 -13.72 -0.29
C SER A 128 3.17 -15.01 0.29
N LEU A 129 4.44 -15.33 -0.01
CA LEU A 129 5.18 -16.46 0.57
C LEU A 129 5.00 -16.56 2.10
N VAL A 130 5.03 -15.43 2.81
CA VAL A 130 4.91 -15.40 4.28
C VAL A 130 3.61 -14.77 4.78
N ALA A 131 2.93 -13.97 3.95
CA ALA A 131 1.74 -13.23 4.34
C ALA A 131 0.41 -13.80 3.80
N ASP A 132 0.44 -14.75 2.86
CA ASP A 132 -0.76 -15.46 2.39
C ASP A 132 -0.86 -16.82 3.07
N ALA A 133 -2.01 -17.09 3.68
CA ALA A 133 -2.32 -18.35 4.35
C ALA A 133 -2.56 -19.49 3.35
N GLN A 134 -2.74 -19.17 2.07
CA GLN A 134 -3.02 -20.13 1.01
C GLN A 134 -2.11 -19.90 -0.19
N ILE A 135 -1.69 -20.99 -0.83
CA ILE A 135 -1.12 -20.93 -2.17
C ILE A 135 -2.28 -20.71 -3.15
N ARG A 136 -2.16 -19.69 -4.01
CA ARG A 136 -3.20 -19.31 -4.96
C ARG A 136 -2.87 -19.81 -6.37
N ASN A 137 -3.92 -20.12 -7.13
CA ASN A 137 -3.79 -20.34 -8.57
C ASN A 137 -3.68 -18.99 -9.33
N GLU A 138 -3.53 -19.06 -10.65
CA GLU A 138 -3.43 -17.87 -11.52
C GLU A 138 -4.67 -16.96 -11.46
N GLU A 139 -5.83 -17.52 -11.12
CA GLU A 139 -7.09 -16.80 -10.92
C GLU A 139 -7.22 -16.18 -9.51
N GLY A 140 -6.18 -16.30 -8.66
CA GLY A 140 -6.19 -15.77 -7.29
C GLY A 140 -6.99 -16.59 -6.28
N ARG A 141 -7.51 -17.77 -6.66
CA ARG A 141 -8.26 -18.67 -5.77
C ARG A 141 -7.30 -19.51 -4.93
N GLY A 142 -7.59 -19.61 -3.64
CA GLY A 142 -6.81 -20.46 -2.72
C GLY A 142 -6.96 -21.93 -3.09
N ARG A 143 -5.83 -22.61 -3.32
CA ARG A 143 -5.75 -24.02 -3.73
C ARG A 143 -5.44 -24.93 -2.55
N GLU A 144 -4.42 -24.57 -1.77
CA GLU A 144 -3.93 -25.36 -0.66
C GLU A 144 -3.35 -24.47 0.44
N PRO A 145 -3.23 -24.96 1.69
CA PRO A 145 -2.59 -24.21 2.77
C PRO A 145 -1.14 -23.88 2.41
N ASN A 146 -0.71 -22.66 2.72
CA ASN A 146 0.69 -22.28 2.56
C ASN A 146 1.51 -22.69 3.80
N PRO A 147 2.47 -23.63 3.69
CA PRO A 147 3.31 -24.03 4.82
C PRO A 147 4.23 -22.91 5.30
N ALA A 148 4.61 -21.98 4.41
CA ALA A 148 5.49 -20.84 4.72
C ALA A 148 4.76 -19.64 5.34
N PHE A 149 3.42 -19.70 5.48
CA PHE A 149 2.65 -18.65 6.12
C PHE A 149 3.18 -18.36 7.54
N LEU A 150 3.48 -17.10 7.84
CA LEU A 150 4.08 -16.68 9.12
C LEU A 150 5.38 -17.42 9.47
N ASP A 151 6.13 -17.94 8.50
CA ASP A 151 7.42 -18.55 8.77
C ASP A 151 8.43 -17.49 9.26
N PRO A 152 9.05 -17.66 10.45
CA PRO A 152 9.92 -16.64 11.03
C PRO A 152 11.19 -16.38 10.22
N GLN A 153 11.80 -17.42 9.64
CA GLN A 153 13.06 -17.29 8.92
C GLN A 153 12.86 -16.65 7.56
N LEU A 154 11.81 -17.06 6.84
CA LEU A 154 11.44 -16.47 5.56
C LEU A 154 10.96 -15.03 5.73
N ALA A 155 10.23 -14.71 6.81
CA ALA A 155 9.82 -13.33 7.09
C ALA A 155 11.01 -12.38 7.27
N ALA A 156 12.07 -12.85 7.94
CA ALA A 156 13.32 -12.08 8.05
C ALA A 156 14.05 -11.98 6.71
N ARG A 157 14.37 -13.13 6.08
CA ARG A 157 15.29 -13.22 4.94
C ARG A 157 14.69 -12.74 3.61
N GLU A 158 13.42 -13.03 3.37
CA GLU A 158 12.75 -12.73 2.08
C GLU A 158 12.04 -11.37 2.09
N PHE A 159 11.91 -10.73 3.25
CA PHE A 159 11.21 -9.47 3.39
C PHE A 159 11.97 -8.40 4.17
N ILE A 160 12.18 -8.59 5.47
CA ILE A 160 12.70 -7.51 6.32
C ILE A 160 14.14 -7.15 5.98
N GLU A 161 15.04 -8.13 5.90
CA GLU A 161 16.45 -7.93 5.59
C GLU A 161 16.67 -7.22 4.24
N PRO A 162 16.14 -7.70 3.10
CA PRO A 162 16.36 -7.05 1.82
C PRO A 162 15.71 -5.65 1.74
N ALA A 163 14.55 -5.45 2.37
CA ALA A 163 13.90 -4.13 2.42
C ALA A 163 14.76 -3.11 3.18
N LEU A 164 15.26 -3.47 4.37
CA LEU A 164 16.12 -2.58 5.17
C LEU A 164 17.46 -2.34 4.48
N ALA A 165 18.09 -3.38 3.92
CA ALA A 165 19.38 -3.26 3.24
C ALA A 165 19.30 -2.38 1.98
N GLY A 166 18.21 -2.47 1.22
CA GLY A 166 18.05 -1.70 -0.02
C GLY A 166 17.49 -0.29 0.18
N LEU A 167 16.50 -0.11 1.07
CA LEU A 167 15.87 1.20 1.29
C LEU A 167 16.61 2.05 2.31
N GLY A 168 17.31 1.43 3.26
CA GLY A 168 17.98 2.12 4.36
C GLY A 168 17.05 3.11 5.08
N PRO A 169 17.48 4.37 5.30
CA PRO A 169 16.67 5.39 5.96
C PRO A 169 15.33 5.72 5.28
N LYS A 170 15.12 5.30 4.02
CA LYS A 170 13.85 5.53 3.29
C LYS A 170 12.82 4.44 3.55
N ALA A 171 13.14 3.39 4.31
CA ALA A 171 12.15 2.44 4.80
C ALA A 171 11.19 3.14 5.79
N GLY A 172 9.88 3.03 5.53
CA GLY A 172 8.81 3.47 6.42
C GLY A 172 8.10 2.27 7.03
N ALA A 173 6.89 1.97 6.58
CA ALA A 173 6.13 0.84 7.10
C ALA A 173 6.43 -0.48 6.36
N LEU A 174 6.85 -1.50 7.10
CA LEU A 174 6.99 -2.88 6.64
C LEU A 174 5.76 -3.66 7.07
N VAL A 175 4.83 -3.90 6.13
CA VAL A 175 3.46 -4.34 6.43
C VAL A 175 3.28 -5.82 6.10
N PHE A 176 3.04 -6.64 7.12
CA PHE A 176 2.52 -8.00 6.97
C PHE A 176 1.01 -7.93 6.82
N GLN A 177 0.53 -7.84 5.57
CA GLN A 177 -0.90 -7.91 5.28
C GLN A 177 -1.34 -9.37 5.17
N LEU A 178 -1.82 -9.93 6.27
CA LEU A 178 -2.29 -11.30 6.36
C LEU A 178 -3.55 -11.48 5.52
N SER A 179 -3.51 -12.44 4.60
CA SER A 179 -4.66 -12.80 3.77
C SER A 179 -5.83 -13.31 4.61
N PRO A 180 -7.04 -13.43 4.02
CA PRO A 180 -8.09 -14.22 4.63
C PRO A 180 -7.60 -15.64 4.96
N LEU A 181 -8.01 -16.15 6.11
CA LEU A 181 -7.72 -17.50 6.58
C LEU A 181 -8.75 -18.51 6.06
N ALA A 182 -8.33 -19.75 5.85
CA ALA A 182 -9.26 -20.85 5.58
C ALA A 182 -10.08 -21.18 6.85
N PRO A 183 -11.29 -21.76 6.73
CA PRO A 183 -12.13 -22.12 7.89
C PRO A 183 -11.41 -22.95 8.95
N ALA A 184 -10.57 -23.91 8.53
CA ALA A 184 -9.79 -24.75 9.46
C ALA A 184 -8.72 -23.96 10.24
N GLN A 185 -8.24 -22.83 9.72
CA GLN A 185 -7.31 -21.94 10.41
C GLN A 185 -8.07 -20.98 11.35
N LEU A 186 -9.23 -20.47 10.91
CA LEU A 186 -10.11 -19.67 11.76
C LEU A 186 -10.58 -20.43 12.99
N ALA A 187 -10.82 -21.74 12.87
CA ALA A 187 -11.15 -22.60 14.02
C ALA A 187 -9.98 -22.77 15.02
N ARG A 188 -8.75 -22.40 14.62
CA ARG A 188 -7.50 -22.58 15.38
C ARG A 188 -6.73 -21.27 15.47
N MET A 189 -7.42 -20.20 15.85
CA MET A 189 -6.83 -18.86 15.97
C MET A 189 -5.68 -18.81 16.97
N ASP A 190 -5.74 -19.57 18.06
CA ASP A 190 -4.64 -19.62 19.04
C ASP A 190 -3.33 -20.08 18.39
N GLU A 191 -3.38 -21.11 17.53
CA GLU A 191 -2.21 -21.55 16.75
C GLU A 191 -1.71 -20.44 15.81
N GLN A 192 -2.62 -19.64 15.22
CA GLN A 192 -2.22 -18.56 14.33
C GLN A 192 -1.59 -17.39 15.11
N PHE A 193 -2.04 -17.12 16.33
CA PHE A 193 -1.42 -16.17 17.24
C PHE A 193 -0.01 -16.61 17.66
N GLU A 194 0.18 -17.89 18.00
CA GLU A 194 1.51 -18.43 18.33
C GLU A 194 2.48 -18.32 17.14
N ARG A 195 2.00 -18.59 15.93
CA ARG A 195 2.80 -18.42 14.71
C ARG A 195 3.17 -16.96 14.46
N LEU A 196 2.23 -16.03 14.65
CA LEU A 196 2.49 -14.60 14.51
C LEU A 196 3.51 -14.12 15.55
N ASP A 197 3.37 -14.57 16.80
CA ASP A 197 4.29 -14.27 17.89
C ASP A 197 5.71 -14.77 17.59
N ALA A 198 5.84 -16.02 17.15
CA ALA A 198 7.12 -16.61 16.74
C ALA A 198 7.74 -15.90 15.53
N MET A 199 6.92 -15.52 14.53
CA MET A 199 7.39 -14.77 13.37
C MET A 199 7.96 -13.42 13.78
N LEU A 200 7.22 -12.63 14.57
CA LEU A 200 7.64 -11.30 15.03
C LEU A 200 8.86 -11.38 15.95
N ALA A 201 8.97 -12.42 16.77
CA ALA A 201 10.14 -12.65 17.63
C ALA A 201 11.46 -12.85 16.86
N ALA A 202 11.40 -13.34 15.61
CA ALA A 202 12.56 -13.53 14.77
C ALA A 202 12.99 -12.26 13.99
N LEU A 203 12.17 -11.20 14.01
CA LEU A 203 12.46 -9.96 13.31
C LEU A 203 13.42 -9.07 14.14
N PRO A 204 14.06 -8.06 13.52
CA PRO A 204 14.91 -7.14 14.24
C PRO A 204 14.17 -6.47 15.39
N SER A 205 14.82 -6.39 16.56
CA SER A 205 14.28 -5.66 17.71
C SER A 205 14.00 -4.20 17.35
N PRO A 206 13.11 -3.50 18.07
CA PRO A 206 12.81 -2.09 17.79
C PRO A 206 14.05 -1.19 17.75
N THR A 207 15.05 -1.47 18.60
CA THR A 207 16.33 -0.75 18.62
C THR A 207 17.16 -1.03 17.35
N ALA A 208 17.25 -2.30 16.93
CA ALA A 208 17.96 -2.67 15.72
C ALA A 208 17.28 -2.10 14.46
N LEU A 209 15.95 -2.14 14.41
CA LEU A 209 15.15 -1.57 13.33
C LEU A 209 15.42 -0.06 13.19
N ARG A 210 15.29 0.70 14.28
CA ARG A 210 15.55 2.16 14.27
C ARG A 210 16.99 2.52 13.91
N LYS A 211 17.95 1.68 14.28
CA LYS A 211 19.36 1.88 13.90
C LYS A 211 19.56 1.73 12.40
N ALA A 212 18.88 0.76 11.77
CA ALA A 212 18.96 0.54 10.33
C ALA A 212 18.16 1.59 9.53
N ALA A 213 16.98 1.94 10.03
CA ALA A 213 16.05 2.88 9.41
C ALA A 213 15.24 3.61 10.50
N PRO A 214 15.56 4.88 10.82
CA PRO A 214 15.00 5.59 11.98
C PRO A 214 13.48 5.67 12.04
N ASP A 215 12.84 5.82 10.88
CA ASP A 215 11.39 5.95 10.77
C ASP A 215 10.70 4.60 10.51
N ALA A 216 11.47 3.50 10.40
CA ALA A 216 10.90 2.22 10.01
C ALA A 216 10.06 1.60 11.13
N VAL A 217 8.94 1.01 10.73
CA VAL A 217 7.99 0.36 11.63
C VAL A 217 7.56 -0.98 11.03
N ILE A 218 7.44 -2.00 11.86
CA ILE A 218 6.81 -3.27 11.47
C ILE A 218 5.33 -3.19 11.83
N ALA A 219 4.46 -3.45 10.87
CA ALA A 219 3.02 -3.37 11.06
C ALA A 219 2.32 -4.64 10.56
N VAL A 220 1.24 -5.02 11.24
CA VAL A 220 0.41 -6.17 10.86
C VAL A 220 -0.96 -5.66 10.45
N GLU A 221 -1.35 -5.97 9.21
CA GLU A 221 -2.70 -5.73 8.69
C GLU A 221 -3.39 -7.08 8.55
N VAL A 222 -4.67 -7.16 8.89
CA VAL A 222 -5.43 -8.43 8.84
C VAL A 222 -6.59 -8.31 7.86
N ARG A 223 -7.18 -9.44 7.48
CA ARG A 223 -8.36 -9.48 6.61
C ARG A 223 -9.56 -10.19 7.22
N ASP A 224 -9.39 -10.82 8.38
CA ASP A 224 -10.45 -11.45 9.15
C ASP A 224 -10.59 -10.79 10.52
N THR A 225 -11.84 -10.58 10.94
CA THR A 225 -12.16 -9.98 12.24
C THR A 225 -11.76 -10.86 13.42
N ALA A 226 -11.56 -12.16 13.20
CA ALA A 226 -11.08 -13.12 14.19
C ALA A 226 -9.70 -12.74 14.77
N TRP A 227 -8.92 -11.93 14.06
CA TRP A 227 -7.66 -11.39 14.59
C TRP A 227 -7.83 -10.23 15.56
N LEU A 228 -8.96 -9.51 15.53
CA LEU A 228 -9.17 -8.27 16.28
C LEU A 228 -9.51 -8.57 17.75
N GLN A 229 -8.52 -9.06 18.49
CA GLN A 229 -8.63 -9.50 19.88
C GLN A 229 -7.51 -8.89 20.74
N PRO A 230 -7.68 -8.78 22.07
CA PRO A 230 -6.62 -8.30 22.98
C PRO A 230 -5.28 -9.04 22.80
N ARG A 231 -5.33 -10.35 22.49
CA ARG A 231 -4.14 -11.16 22.21
C ARG A 231 -3.29 -10.62 21.05
N LEU A 232 -3.90 -10.07 20.00
CA LEU A 232 -3.16 -9.40 18.92
C LEU A 232 -2.37 -8.20 19.47
N VAL A 233 -3.00 -7.38 20.30
CA VAL A 233 -2.35 -6.20 20.92
C VAL A 233 -1.17 -6.61 21.78
N GLU A 234 -1.32 -7.66 22.57
CA GLU A 234 -0.25 -8.19 23.43
C GLU A 234 0.97 -8.62 22.62
N ILE A 235 0.75 -9.40 21.55
CA ILE A 235 1.80 -9.87 20.65
C ILE A 235 2.50 -8.68 19.95
N LEU A 236 1.73 -7.76 19.38
CA LEU A 236 2.29 -6.60 18.68
C LEU A 236 3.13 -5.73 19.64
N ARG A 237 2.61 -5.46 20.84
CA ARG A 237 3.33 -4.66 21.85
C ARG A 237 4.62 -5.34 22.29
N ARG A 238 4.59 -6.66 22.50
CA ARG A 238 5.77 -7.45 22.94
C ARG A 238 6.95 -7.27 21.98
N HIS A 239 6.70 -7.23 20.68
CA HIS A 239 7.72 -7.12 19.64
C HIS A 239 7.95 -5.70 19.12
N GLY A 240 7.24 -4.71 19.68
CA GLY A 240 7.29 -3.32 19.22
C GLY A 240 6.77 -3.12 17.79
N ALA A 241 5.91 -4.02 17.33
CA ALA A 241 5.14 -3.87 16.09
C ALA A 241 3.88 -3.04 16.35
N THR A 242 3.25 -2.55 15.29
CA THR A 242 1.97 -1.82 15.36
C THR A 242 0.86 -2.49 14.55
N TYR A 243 -0.38 -2.08 14.80
CA TYR A 243 -1.51 -2.48 13.98
C TYR A 243 -1.59 -1.59 12.74
N CYS A 244 -1.58 -2.19 11.55
CA CYS A 244 -1.93 -1.49 10.33
C CYS A 244 -3.46 -1.39 10.24
N LEU A 245 -3.98 -0.18 10.35
CA LEU A 245 -5.39 0.14 10.19
C LEU A 245 -5.80 -0.10 8.73
N GLY A 246 -6.37 -1.27 8.47
CA GLY A 246 -6.85 -1.67 7.15
C GLY A 246 -8.28 -1.19 6.93
N LEU A 247 -8.48 -0.25 6.01
CA LEU A 247 -9.82 0.18 5.61
C LEU A 247 -10.27 -0.66 4.42
N HIS A 248 -11.01 -1.73 4.73
CA HIS A 248 -11.48 -2.72 3.78
C HIS A 248 -12.86 -3.25 4.24
N PRO A 249 -13.81 -3.53 3.34
CA PRO A 249 -15.17 -4.00 3.70
C PRO A 249 -15.26 -5.37 4.40
N LYS A 250 -14.12 -6.05 4.63
CA LYS A 250 -14.05 -7.30 5.44
C LYS A 250 -13.83 -7.03 6.92
N LEU A 251 -13.47 -5.79 7.27
CA LEU A 251 -13.18 -5.36 8.62
C LEU A 251 -14.28 -4.39 9.09
N PRO A 252 -14.41 -4.18 10.41
CA PRO A 252 -15.29 -3.15 10.95
C PRO A 252 -14.93 -1.76 10.41
N ALA A 253 -15.86 -0.80 10.46
CA ALA A 253 -15.56 0.58 10.13
C ALA A 253 -14.43 1.14 11.02
N ILE A 254 -13.77 2.20 10.55
CA ILE A 254 -12.58 2.79 11.17
C ILE A 254 -12.74 3.02 12.68
N ASP A 255 -13.86 3.60 13.14
CA ASP A 255 -14.09 3.89 14.57
C ASP A 255 -14.07 2.64 15.45
N ALA A 256 -14.62 1.54 14.94
CA ALA A 256 -14.70 0.26 15.65
C ALA A 256 -13.35 -0.46 15.73
N GLN A 257 -12.34 -0.04 14.95
CA GLN A 257 -10.99 -0.57 15.02
C GLN A 257 -10.06 0.24 15.96
N LEU A 258 -10.42 1.50 16.28
CA LEU A 258 -9.53 2.44 17.00
C LEU A 258 -9.10 1.98 18.40
N TRP A 259 -9.83 1.05 19.03
CA TRP A 259 -9.44 0.52 20.33
C TRP A 259 -8.09 -0.22 20.27
N LEU A 260 -7.75 -0.85 19.13
CA LEU A 260 -6.45 -1.50 18.92
C LEU A 260 -5.31 -0.47 18.97
N LEU A 261 -5.47 0.64 18.26
CA LEU A 261 -4.49 1.73 18.23
C LEU A 261 -4.36 2.40 19.61
N ARG A 262 -5.49 2.61 20.32
CA ARG A 262 -5.47 3.14 21.69
C ARG A 262 -4.74 2.22 22.65
N ALA A 263 -4.94 0.91 22.51
CA ALA A 263 -4.24 -0.06 23.36
C ALA A 263 -2.74 -0.05 23.05
N LEU A 264 -2.33 0.05 21.78
CA LEU A 264 -0.92 0.12 21.37
C LEU A 264 -0.25 1.49 21.64
N TRP A 265 -0.96 2.46 22.20
CA TRP A 265 -0.43 3.79 22.47
C TRP A 265 0.62 3.81 23.59
N PRO A 266 1.68 4.64 23.49
CA PRO A 266 2.05 5.47 22.33
C PRO A 266 2.74 4.66 21.23
N GLY A 267 2.41 4.94 19.97
CA GLY A 267 3.00 4.26 18.83
C GLY A 267 2.67 4.92 17.48
N PRO A 268 3.35 4.48 16.40
CA PRO A 268 3.14 5.01 15.06
C PRO A 268 1.79 4.58 14.48
N LEU A 269 1.24 5.41 13.59
CA LEU A 269 0.09 5.07 12.76
C LEU A 269 0.58 4.49 11.44
N VAL A 270 0.06 3.31 11.09
CA VAL A 270 0.11 2.80 9.71
C VAL A 270 -1.33 2.56 9.27
N CYS A 271 -1.73 3.14 8.14
CA CYS A 271 -3.07 3.01 7.59
C CYS A 271 -3.01 2.71 6.10
N ARG A 272 -3.76 1.70 5.66
CA ARG A 272 -3.96 1.39 4.24
C ARG A 272 -5.44 1.49 3.93
N TRP A 273 -5.80 2.51 3.14
CA TRP A 273 -7.17 2.68 2.65
C TRP A 273 -7.35 1.90 1.35
N ASN A 274 -7.85 0.67 1.48
CA ASN A 274 -7.78 -0.32 0.41
C ASN A 274 -8.98 -0.30 -0.53
N LEU A 275 -10.20 -0.20 0.02
CA LEU A 275 -11.44 -0.37 -0.76
C LEU A 275 -12.61 0.34 -0.06
N HIS A 276 -13.44 1.03 -0.84
CA HIS A 276 -14.63 1.70 -0.33
C HIS A 276 -15.66 0.70 0.27
N PRO A 277 -16.28 0.99 1.43
CA PRO A 277 -17.26 0.10 2.07
C PRO A 277 -18.40 -0.39 1.17
N THR A 278 -18.90 0.46 0.26
CA THR A 278 -20.02 0.14 -0.64
C THR A 278 -19.71 -0.96 -1.65
N MET A 279 -18.44 -1.27 -1.88
CA MET A 279 -18.03 -2.35 -2.79
C MET A 279 -18.23 -3.74 -2.18
N GLY A 280 -18.35 -3.82 -0.85
CA GLY A 280 -18.42 -5.09 -0.16
C GLY A 280 -17.10 -5.89 -0.18
N PRO A 281 -17.06 -7.03 0.51
CA PRO A 281 -15.81 -7.74 0.84
C PRO A 281 -15.05 -8.35 -0.35
N TYR A 282 -15.66 -8.38 -1.54
CA TYR A 282 -15.09 -8.95 -2.77
C TYR A 282 -15.20 -7.98 -3.97
N GLY A 283 -15.47 -6.70 -3.74
CA GLY A 283 -15.82 -5.75 -4.80
C GLY A 283 -14.67 -5.06 -5.53
N TYR A 284 -13.46 -5.63 -5.55
CA TYR A 284 -12.33 -5.02 -6.25
C TYR A 284 -12.55 -4.89 -7.76
N GLU A 285 -13.11 -5.92 -8.41
CA GLU A 285 -13.41 -5.88 -9.85
C GLU A 285 -14.49 -4.83 -10.17
N GLU A 286 -15.51 -4.71 -9.31
CA GLU A 286 -16.54 -3.67 -9.44
C GLU A 286 -15.94 -2.28 -9.26
N ALA A 287 -15.10 -2.09 -8.25
CA ALA A 287 -14.40 -0.83 -8.00
C ALA A 287 -13.50 -0.44 -9.18
N GLU A 288 -12.75 -1.39 -9.75
CA GLU A 288 -11.93 -1.18 -10.94
C GLU A 288 -12.78 -0.66 -12.11
N ARG A 289 -13.90 -1.34 -12.38
CA ARG A 289 -14.80 -1.01 -13.49
C ARG A 289 -15.49 0.34 -13.29
N ARG A 290 -15.95 0.63 -12.07
CA ARG A 290 -16.70 1.86 -11.74
C ARG A 290 -15.80 3.07 -11.65
N TYR A 291 -14.59 2.92 -11.11
CA TYR A 291 -13.70 4.04 -10.84
C TYR A 291 -12.70 4.33 -11.94
N SER A 292 -12.51 3.43 -12.89
CA SER A 292 -11.75 3.71 -14.11
C SER A 292 -12.24 5.00 -14.79
N PRO A 293 -11.34 5.90 -15.25
CA PRO A 293 -9.89 5.72 -15.35
C PRO A 293 -9.08 6.15 -14.11
N PHE A 294 -9.76 6.38 -12.98
CA PHE A 294 -9.21 6.86 -11.70
C PHE A 294 -8.75 8.32 -11.68
N ASP A 295 -9.51 9.20 -12.33
CA ASP A 295 -9.21 10.63 -12.52
C ASP A 295 -10.10 11.57 -11.67
N ARG A 296 -11.09 11.03 -10.95
CA ARG A 296 -12.05 11.80 -10.16
C ARG A 296 -12.53 11.03 -8.93
N LEU A 297 -13.03 11.76 -7.94
CA LEU A 297 -13.72 11.17 -6.79
C LEU A 297 -15.15 10.79 -7.19
N LEU A 298 -15.52 9.53 -6.98
CA LEU A 298 -16.83 8.99 -7.33
C LEU A 298 -17.65 8.56 -6.12
N ASP A 299 -17.00 8.07 -5.08
CA ASP A 299 -17.63 7.85 -3.77
C ASP A 299 -16.76 8.50 -2.68
N PRO A 300 -16.84 9.84 -2.51
CA PRO A 300 -16.17 10.50 -1.39
C PRO A 300 -16.69 9.98 -0.05
N ASP A 301 -15.79 9.76 0.90
CA ASP A 301 -16.07 9.33 2.27
C ASP A 301 -15.49 10.34 3.28
N PRO A 302 -16.17 11.50 3.48
CA PRO A 302 -15.76 12.50 4.46
C PRO A 302 -15.72 11.97 5.89
N ALA A 303 -16.53 10.95 6.23
CA ALA A 303 -16.56 10.40 7.57
C ALA A 303 -15.24 9.69 7.91
N THR A 304 -14.78 8.81 7.03
CA THR A 304 -13.47 8.16 7.17
C THR A 304 -12.33 9.18 7.19
N ARG A 305 -12.36 10.19 6.31
CA ARG A 305 -11.34 11.26 6.28
C ARG A 305 -11.25 12.00 7.63
N ARG A 306 -12.38 12.40 8.22
CA ARG A 306 -12.41 13.09 9.53
C ARG A 306 -11.82 12.25 10.65
N VAL A 307 -12.17 10.95 10.69
CA VAL A 307 -11.62 10.05 11.71
C VAL A 307 -10.12 9.89 11.50
N LEU A 308 -9.69 9.65 10.26
CA LEU A 308 -8.28 9.48 9.93
C LEU A 308 -7.46 10.75 10.24
N ALA A 309 -7.97 11.94 9.88
CA ALA A 309 -7.35 13.22 10.21
C ALA A 309 -7.16 13.41 11.72
N ARG A 310 -8.18 13.06 12.53
CA ARG A 310 -8.10 13.10 14.00
C ARG A 310 -7.01 12.18 14.55
N VAL A 311 -6.94 10.95 14.05
CA VAL A 311 -5.93 9.96 14.47
C VAL A 311 -4.53 10.42 14.04
N ILE A 312 -4.38 10.95 12.83
CA ILE A 312 -3.12 11.51 12.33
C ILE A 312 -2.65 12.66 13.22
N ARG A 313 -3.51 13.64 13.53
CA ARG A 313 -3.16 14.76 14.42
C ARG A 313 -2.74 14.28 15.80
N GLY A 314 -3.50 13.37 16.40
CA GLY A 314 -3.15 12.79 17.70
C GLY A 314 -1.79 12.08 17.68
N THR A 315 -1.54 11.27 16.65
CA THR A 315 -0.30 10.49 16.48
C THR A 315 0.90 11.40 16.26
N THR A 316 0.83 12.28 15.26
CA THR A 316 1.93 13.17 14.90
C THR A 316 2.19 14.25 15.94
N GLY A 317 1.14 14.74 16.62
CA GLY A 317 1.26 15.68 17.74
C GLY A 317 1.96 15.07 18.97
N ALA A 318 1.96 13.74 19.11
CA ALA A 318 2.73 13.02 20.12
C ALA A 318 4.13 12.61 19.66
N GLY A 319 4.60 13.15 18.53
CA GLY A 319 5.94 12.87 17.99
C GLY A 319 6.08 11.51 17.32
N GLN A 320 4.97 10.83 16.99
CA GLN A 320 4.99 9.55 16.28
C GLN A 320 4.80 9.73 14.77
N CYS A 321 5.45 8.87 13.97
CA CYS A 321 5.23 8.84 12.53
C CYS A 321 3.82 8.35 12.17
N ALA A 322 3.27 8.90 11.09
CA ALA A 322 2.02 8.43 10.49
C ALA A 322 2.23 8.12 9.01
N PHE A 323 2.03 6.86 8.62
CA PHE A 323 2.10 6.38 7.25
C PHE A 323 0.70 6.07 6.75
N VAL A 324 0.25 6.75 5.71
CA VAL A 324 -1.09 6.55 5.13
C VAL A 324 -0.97 6.37 3.64
N THR A 325 -1.34 5.19 3.16
CA THR A 325 -1.42 4.91 1.71
C THR A 325 -2.86 4.68 1.28
N ILE A 326 -3.28 5.34 0.20
CA ILE A 326 -4.65 5.32 -0.30
C ILE A 326 -4.68 4.64 -1.68
N SER A 327 -5.59 3.68 -1.86
CA SER A 327 -5.87 3.06 -3.17
C SER A 327 -6.84 3.92 -3.97
N ASN A 328 -6.81 3.85 -5.31
CA ASN A 328 -7.87 4.44 -6.11
C ASN A 328 -9.24 3.81 -5.78
N HIS A 329 -9.27 2.54 -5.36
CA HIS A 329 -10.49 1.86 -4.91
C HIS A 329 -11.07 2.41 -3.61
N ALA A 330 -10.39 3.33 -2.93
CA ALA A 330 -10.90 3.97 -1.73
C ALA A 330 -12.07 4.91 -2.05
N GLU A 331 -11.94 5.76 -3.08
CA GLU A 331 -12.95 6.81 -3.37
C GLU A 331 -13.03 7.19 -4.86
N GLY A 332 -12.22 6.56 -5.72
CA GLY A 332 -12.16 6.81 -7.16
C GLY A 332 -10.79 7.30 -7.65
N CYS A 333 -10.05 8.08 -6.86
CA CYS A 333 -8.78 8.66 -7.30
C CYS A 333 -7.90 8.98 -6.08
N ALA A 334 -6.81 8.22 -5.90
CA ALA A 334 -5.96 8.36 -4.71
C ALA A 334 -5.30 9.75 -4.56
N PRO A 335 -4.75 10.41 -5.60
CA PRO A 335 -4.22 11.77 -5.47
C PRO A 335 -5.28 12.78 -4.97
N LEU A 336 -6.51 12.68 -5.47
CA LEU A 336 -7.60 13.55 -5.02
C LEU A 336 -8.06 13.21 -3.60
N SER A 337 -8.13 11.93 -3.24
CA SER A 337 -8.39 11.51 -1.85
C SER A 337 -7.35 12.05 -0.86
N ILE A 338 -6.07 12.00 -1.25
CA ILE A 338 -4.96 12.56 -0.48
C ILE A 338 -5.11 14.07 -0.34
N ARG A 339 -5.47 14.78 -1.42
CA ARG A 339 -5.75 16.22 -1.38
C ARG A 339 -6.89 16.58 -0.44
N GLU A 340 -8.00 15.84 -0.47
CA GLU A 340 -9.13 16.09 0.44
C GLU A 340 -8.80 15.74 1.90
N LEU A 341 -8.04 14.66 2.15
CA LEU A 341 -7.53 14.36 3.49
C LEU A 341 -6.58 15.46 3.99
N ALA A 342 -5.74 16.00 3.11
CA ALA A 342 -4.85 17.11 3.46
C ALA A 342 -5.62 18.38 3.81
N ARG A 343 -6.72 18.67 3.11
CA ARG A 343 -7.63 19.78 3.47
C ARG A 343 -8.27 19.60 4.84
N GLU A 344 -8.74 18.39 5.15
CA GLU A 344 -9.28 18.04 6.48
C GLU A 344 -8.21 18.16 7.59
N LEU A 345 -6.93 17.99 7.25
CA LEU A 345 -5.80 18.17 8.16
C LEU A 345 -5.34 19.63 8.30
N ALA A 346 -5.64 20.49 7.32
CA ALA A 346 -5.27 21.90 7.33
C ALA A 346 -6.35 22.81 7.92
N GLY A 347 -7.63 22.42 7.79
CA GLY A 347 -8.78 23.10 8.44
C GLY A 347 -8.85 22.87 9.93
#